data_AF-A0A8C2W434-F1
#
_entry.id   AF-A0A8C2W434-F1
#
_cell.length_a   1.000
_cell.length_b   1.000
_cell.length_c   1.000
_cell.angle_alpha   90.00
_cell.angle_beta   90.00
_cell.angle_gamma   90.00
#
_symmetry.space_group_name_H-M   'P 1'
#
loop_
_entity.id
_entity.type
_entity.pdbx_description
1 polymer ?
#
loop_
_entity_poly.entity_id
_entity_poly.type
_entity_poly.pdbx_seq_one_letter_code
_entity_poly.pdbx_strand_id
1 'polypeptide(L)'
;MSKSLKKLVEESREKNQPEVDMSDRGISNMLDVNGLFSLSHITQLVLSHNKLTTVPPNVAELKNLEVLNFFNNQIEELPTQISSLQKLKHLNLGCREKGAEGAMNRLNTL
;
A
#
# COMPACT_ATOMS: atom_id res chain seq x y z
N MET A 1 -12.95 -16.89 -5.81
CA MET A 1 -11.51 -17.18 -5.74
C MET A 1 -10.75 -15.86 -5.68
N SER A 2 -9.94 -15.61 -4.66
CA SER A 2 -9.07 -14.44 -4.63
C SER A 2 -8.00 -14.58 -5.71
N LYS A 3 -7.84 -13.56 -6.57
CA LYS A 3 -6.72 -13.54 -7.53
C LYS A 3 -5.41 -13.50 -6.74
N SER A 4 -4.42 -14.30 -7.13
CA SER A 4 -3.08 -14.19 -6.55
C SER A 4 -2.45 -12.84 -6.91
N LEU A 5 -1.54 -12.35 -6.06
CA LEU A 5 -0.83 -11.08 -6.27
C LEU A 5 -0.04 -11.09 -7.58
N LYS A 6 0.67 -12.20 -7.86
CA LYS A 6 1.40 -12.39 -9.11
C LYS A 6 0.51 -12.24 -10.34
N LYS A 7 -0.65 -12.91 -10.35
CA LYS A 7 -1.60 -12.84 -11.46
C LYS A 7 -2.16 -11.42 -11.63
N LEU A 8 -2.39 -10.71 -10.54
CA LEU A 8 -2.87 -9.32 -10.61
C LEU A 8 -1.83 -8.39 -11.24
N VAL A 9 -0.56 -8.50 -10.84
CA VAL A 9 0.55 -7.74 -11.44
C VAL A 9 0.69 -8.04 -12.93
N GLU A 10 0.64 -9.33 -13.31
CA GLU A 10 0.70 -9.78 -14.71
C GLU A 10 -0.48 -9.23 -15.52
N GLU A 11 -1.72 -9.33 -15.01
CA GLU A 11 -2.91 -8.79 -15.68
C GLU A 11 -2.83 -7.27 -15.86
N SER A 12 -2.38 -6.52 -14.84
CA SER A 12 -2.24 -5.07 -14.95
C SER A 12 -1.17 -4.66 -15.96
N ARG A 13 -0.12 -5.48 -16.12
CA ARG A 13 0.91 -5.29 -17.14
C ARG A 13 0.38 -5.60 -18.54
N GLU A 14 -0.28 -6.73 -18.73
CA GLU A 14 -0.82 -7.16 -20.02
C GLU A 14 -1.89 -6.20 -20.56
N LYS A 15 -2.75 -5.70 -19.67
CA LYS A 15 -3.84 -4.79 -20.02
C LYS A 15 -3.41 -3.32 -20.00
N ASN A 16 -2.14 -3.04 -19.69
CA ASN A 16 -1.61 -1.69 -19.52
C ASN A 16 -2.52 -0.82 -18.62
N GLN A 17 -3.01 -1.41 -17.53
CA GLN A 17 -3.95 -0.75 -16.64
C GLN A 17 -3.24 0.38 -15.89
N PRO A 18 -3.80 1.59 -15.86
CA PRO A 18 -3.20 2.71 -15.14
C PRO A 18 -3.36 2.56 -13.62
N GLU A 19 -4.32 1.76 -13.17
CA GLU A 19 -4.64 1.55 -11.77
C GLU A 19 -4.43 0.10 -11.36
N VAL A 20 -3.81 -0.08 -10.19
CA VAL A 20 -3.57 -1.37 -9.57
C VAL A 20 -4.17 -1.36 -8.18
N ASP A 21 -5.27 -2.09 -8.01
CA ASP A 21 -5.94 -2.27 -6.72
C ASP A 21 -5.51 -3.58 -6.05
N MET A 22 -4.81 -3.43 -4.93
CA MET A 22 -4.34 -4.48 -4.04
C MET A 22 -4.94 -4.36 -2.64
N SER A 23 -6.11 -3.73 -2.53
CA SER A 23 -6.79 -3.54 -1.24
C SER A 23 -7.26 -4.86 -0.64
N ASP A 24 -7.23 -4.96 0.70
CA ASP A 24 -7.71 -6.11 1.47
C ASP A 24 -7.08 -7.46 1.03
N ARG A 25 -5.75 -7.46 0.87
CA ARG A 25 -4.98 -8.65 0.45
C ARG A 25 -4.07 -9.21 1.54
N GLY A 26 -4.09 -8.63 2.73
CA GLY A 26 -3.26 -9.05 3.86
C GLY A 26 -1.76 -8.84 3.62
N ILE A 27 -1.37 -7.92 2.73
CA ILE A 27 0.03 -7.64 2.39
C ILE A 27 0.70 -7.01 3.61
N SER A 28 1.76 -7.64 4.13
CA SER A 28 2.59 -7.10 5.20
C SER A 28 3.86 -6.43 4.69
N ASN A 29 4.35 -6.84 3.52
CA ASN A 29 5.55 -6.31 2.89
C ASN A 29 5.35 -6.13 1.38
N MET A 30 5.60 -4.92 0.89
CA MET A 30 5.47 -4.62 -0.54
C MET A 30 6.50 -5.38 -1.40
N LEU A 31 7.64 -5.80 -0.83
CA LEU A 31 8.65 -6.59 -1.54
C LEU A 31 8.17 -8.01 -1.89
N ASP A 32 7.16 -8.53 -1.18
CA ASP A 32 6.56 -9.84 -1.47
C ASP A 32 5.68 -9.80 -2.73
N VAL A 33 5.32 -8.61 -3.20
CA VAL A 33 4.53 -8.39 -4.41
C VAL A 33 5.46 -8.39 -5.63
N ASN A 34 5.82 -9.59 -6.09
CA ASN A 34 6.75 -9.74 -7.22
C ASN A 34 6.29 -8.97 -8.47
N GLY A 35 7.20 -8.16 -9.02
CA GLY A 35 6.96 -7.37 -10.24
C GLY A 35 6.24 -6.03 -10.03
N LEU A 36 5.75 -5.71 -8.83
CA LEU A 36 5.02 -4.46 -8.56
C LEU A 36 5.79 -3.22 -9.02
N PHE A 37 7.06 -3.10 -8.64
CA PHE A 37 7.89 -1.92 -8.93
C PHE A 37 8.32 -1.81 -10.41
N SER A 38 8.06 -2.85 -11.22
CA SER A 38 8.33 -2.83 -12.67
C SER A 38 7.16 -2.27 -13.49
N LEU A 39 6.00 -2.03 -12.85
CA LEU A 39 4.80 -1.49 -13.48
C LEU A 39 4.94 0.03 -13.68
N SER A 40 5.92 0.47 -14.46
CA SER A 40 6.23 1.88 -14.65
C SER A 40 5.12 2.68 -15.35
N HIS A 41 4.13 2.01 -15.96
CA HIS A 41 2.99 2.63 -16.63
C HIS A 41 1.86 3.06 -15.68
N ILE A 42 1.86 2.59 -14.43
CA ILE A 42 0.74 2.85 -13.52
C ILE A 42 0.78 4.29 -13.01
N THR A 43 -0.41 4.86 -12.84
CA THR A 43 -0.64 6.18 -12.27
C THR A 43 -1.33 6.09 -10.91
N GLN A 44 -1.96 4.96 -10.58
CA GLN A 44 -2.67 4.78 -9.32
C GLN A 44 -2.34 3.42 -8.69
N LEU A 45 -1.93 3.45 -7.42
CA LEU A 45 -1.66 2.25 -6.62
C LEU A 45 -2.48 2.32 -5.33
N VAL A 46 -3.38 1.35 -5.16
CA VAL A 46 -4.24 1.24 -3.99
C VAL A 46 -3.83 0.01 -3.18
N LEU A 47 -3.31 0.26 -1.98
CA LEU A 47 -2.87 -0.74 -1.01
C LEU A 47 -3.67 -0.62 0.28
N SER A 48 -4.90 -0.13 0.19
CA SER A 48 -5.73 0.12 1.37
C SER A 48 -6.10 -1.18 2.11
N HIS A 49 -6.34 -1.10 3.41
CA HIS A 49 -6.74 -2.28 4.21
C HIS A 49 -5.74 -3.44 4.17
N ASN A 50 -4.44 -3.14 4.19
CA ASN A 50 -3.37 -4.14 4.31
C ASN A 50 -2.69 -4.05 5.70
N LYS A 51 -1.58 -4.76 5.87
CA LYS A 51 -0.81 -4.83 7.12
C LYS A 51 0.60 -4.24 6.96
N LEU A 52 0.76 -3.29 6.03
CA LEU A 52 2.05 -2.66 5.76
C LEU A 52 2.52 -1.86 6.98
N THR A 53 3.75 -2.09 7.40
CA THR A 53 4.43 -1.35 8.48
C THR A 53 5.50 -0.40 7.94
N THR A 54 6.08 -0.73 6.80
CA THR A 54 7.11 0.07 6.12
C THR A 54 6.83 0.12 4.63
N VAL A 55 7.37 1.15 3.98
CA VAL A 55 7.34 1.31 2.52
C VAL A 55 8.78 1.23 2.00
N PRO A 56 9.11 0.29 1.08
CA PRO A 56 10.47 0.18 0.57
C PRO A 56 10.80 1.34 -0.38
N PRO A 57 12.10 1.72 -0.48
CA PRO A 57 12.54 2.79 -1.37
C PRO A 57 12.22 2.52 -2.85
N ASN A 58 12.04 1.25 -3.24
CA ASN A 58 11.63 0.83 -4.59
C ASN A 58 10.27 1.43 -5.04
N VAL A 59 9.45 1.96 -4.11
CA VAL A 59 8.25 2.71 -4.48
C VAL A 59 8.55 3.87 -5.45
N ALA A 60 9.77 4.42 -5.39
CA ALA A 60 10.28 5.46 -6.29
C ALA A 60 10.43 5.04 -7.76
N GLU A 61 10.46 3.74 -8.06
CA GLU A 61 10.51 3.24 -9.44
C GLU A 61 9.20 3.45 -10.20
N LEU A 62 8.09 3.69 -9.48
CA LEU A 62 6.78 4.02 -10.04
C LEU A 62 6.70 5.49 -10.47
N LYS A 63 7.58 5.90 -11.40
CA LYS A 63 7.79 7.31 -11.79
C LYS A 63 6.55 8.03 -12.33
N ASN A 64 5.54 7.28 -12.77
CA ASN A 64 4.28 7.83 -13.29
C ASN A 64 3.16 7.91 -12.24
N LEU A 65 3.43 7.52 -10.99
CA LEU A 65 2.42 7.45 -9.96
C LEU A 65 1.90 8.84 -9.59
N GLU A 66 0.59 9.01 -9.68
CA GLU A 66 -0.17 10.21 -9.32
C GLU A 66 -0.95 10.03 -8.01
N VAL A 67 -1.42 8.79 -7.76
CA VAL A 67 -2.19 8.43 -6.56
C VAL A 67 -1.56 7.24 -5.87
N LEU A 68 -1.23 7.39 -4.58
CA LEU A 68 -0.77 6.33 -3.71
C LEU A 68 -1.64 6.27 -2.45
N ASN A 69 -2.39 5.19 -2.31
CA ASN A 69 -3.31 5.01 -1.20
C ASN A 69 -2.88 3.87 -0.29
N PHE A 70 -2.43 4.21 0.91
CA PHE A 70 -2.10 3.30 2.00
C PHE A 70 -3.10 3.35 3.16
N PHE A 71 -4.31 3.85 2.93
CA PHE A 71 -5.34 3.94 3.96
C PHE A 71 -5.53 2.61 4.72
N ASN A 72 -5.71 2.69 6.04
CA ASN A 72 -5.93 1.53 6.90
C ASN A 72 -4.76 0.51 6.84
N ASN A 73 -3.53 1.01 6.85
CA ASN A 73 -2.29 0.25 7.14
C ASN A 73 -1.69 0.67 8.50
N GLN A 74 -0.48 0.20 8.81
CA GLN A 74 0.27 0.47 10.05
C GLN A 74 1.63 1.11 9.73
N ILE A 75 1.71 1.89 8.64
CA ILE A 75 2.96 2.48 8.17
C ILE A 75 3.45 3.50 9.20
N GLU A 76 4.64 3.27 9.75
CA GLU A 76 5.25 4.17 10.74
C GLU A 76 6.12 5.24 10.07
N GLU A 77 6.79 4.86 8.98
CA GLU A 77 7.69 5.74 8.25
C GLU A 77 7.57 5.55 6.73
N LEU A 78 7.86 6.63 6.00
CA LEU A 78 8.00 6.61 4.55
C LEU A 78 9.47 6.78 4.17
N PRO A 79 9.93 6.11 3.11
CA PRO A 79 11.29 6.27 2.62
C PRO A 79 11.48 7.68 2.06
N THR A 80 12.67 8.26 2.23
CA THR A 80 12.98 9.60 1.70
C THR A 80 12.84 9.66 0.18
N GLN A 81 13.02 8.53 -0.51
CA GLN A 81 12.85 8.35 -1.95
C GLN A 81 11.42 8.59 -2.42
N ILE A 82 10.40 8.60 -1.55
CA ILE A 82 9.04 8.96 -1.96
C ILE A 82 8.98 10.39 -2.56
N SER A 83 9.91 11.25 -2.17
CA SER A 83 10.08 12.60 -2.72
C SER A 83 10.47 12.63 -4.20
N SER A 84 11.00 11.54 -4.75
CA SER A 84 11.33 11.46 -6.18
C SER A 84 10.13 11.18 -7.08
N LEU A 85 8.95 10.89 -6.51
CA LEU A 85 7.70 10.70 -7.24
C LEU A 85 7.13 12.06 -7.68
N GLN A 86 7.76 12.68 -8.68
CA GLN A 86 7.44 14.04 -9.12
C GLN A 86 6.00 14.22 -9.62
N LYS A 87 5.32 13.13 -10.02
CA LYS A 87 3.93 13.16 -10.48
C LYS A 87 2.91 12.89 -9.38
N LEU A 88 3.34 12.56 -8.17
CA LEU A 88 2.45 12.21 -7.07
C LEU A 88 1.65 13.43 -6.63
N LYS A 89 0.33 13.36 -6.78
CA LYS A 89 -0.63 14.40 -6.42
C LYS A 89 -1.36 14.07 -5.12
N HIS A 90 -1.60 12.77 -4.90
CA HIS A 90 -2.39 12.29 -3.77
C HIS A 90 -1.66 11.16 -3.05
N LEU A 91 -1.36 11.38 -1.78
CA LEU A 91 -0.80 10.38 -0.87
C LEU A 91 -1.73 10.24 0.34
N ASN A 92 -2.35 9.08 0.50
CA ASN A 92 -3.20 8.78 1.64
C ASN A 92 -2.52 7.80 2.58
N LEU A 93 -2.22 8.25 3.81
CA LEU A 93 -1.58 7.46 4.87
C LEU A 93 -2.52 7.20 6.05
N GLY A 94 -3.83 7.44 5.88
CA GLY A 94 -4.79 7.35 6.97
C GLY A 94 -4.60 6.04 7.74
N CYS A 95 -4.26 6.15 9.02
CA CYS A 95 -3.97 4.99 9.84
C CYS A 95 -5.28 4.34 10.29
N ARG A 96 -5.25 3.04 10.60
CA ARG A 96 -6.22 2.55 11.57
C ARG A 96 -5.95 3.30 12.85
N GLU A 97 -6.88 4.15 13.25
CA GLU A 97 -6.96 4.61 14.62
C GLU A 97 -6.78 3.36 15.50
N LYS A 98 -5.70 3.30 16.27
CA LYS A 98 -5.60 2.34 17.38
C LYS A 98 -6.62 2.81 18.42
N GLY A 99 -7.91 2.70 18.10
CA GLY A 99 -8.99 3.08 18.97
C GLY A 99 -8.93 2.21 20.20
N ALA A 100 -8.67 2.83 21.35
CA ALA A 100 -9.40 2.58 22.59
C ALA A 100 -9.49 1.15 23.16
N GLU A 101 -8.73 0.16 22.68
CA GLU A 101 -8.73 -1.21 23.22
C GLU A 101 -7.69 -1.43 24.34
N GLY A 102 -7.14 -0.34 24.88
CA GLY A 102 -6.25 -0.35 26.06
C GLY A 102 -6.86 0.23 27.34
N ALA A 103 -8.03 0.87 27.28
CA ALA A 103 -8.58 1.62 28.42
C ALA A 103 -9.82 0.98 29.09
N MET A 104 -10.42 -0.07 28.52
CA MET A 104 -11.64 -0.71 29.08
C MET A 104 -11.41 -2.06 29.80
N ASN A 105 -10.16 -2.40 30.16
CA ASN A 105 -9.86 -3.64 30.89
C ASN A 105 -9.30 -3.40 32.31
N ARG A 106 -9.76 -2.36 33.02
CA ARG A 106 -9.37 -2.06 34.41
C ARG A 106 -10.53 -1.90 35.40
N LEU A 107 -11.70 -2.50 35.18
CA LEU A 107 -12.80 -2.44 36.17
C LEU A 107 -13.66 -3.72 36.29
N ASN A 108 -13.12 -4.92 36.09
CA ASN A 108 -13.86 -6.17 36.38
C ASN A 108 -12.99 -7.29 36.97
N THR A 109 -12.09 -6.97 37.91
CA THR A 109 -11.63 -7.97 38.87
C THR A 109 -11.34 -7.30 40.22
N LEU A 110 -12.17 -7.69 41.19
CA LEU A 110 -12.23 -7.31 42.62
C LEU A 110 -12.90 -5.97 42.94
#